data_AF-A0A1N6M7S4-F1
#
_entry.id   AF-A0A1N6M7S4-F1
#
_cell.length_a   1.000
_cell.length_b   1.000
_cell.length_c   1.000
_cell.angle_alpha   90.00
_cell.angle_beta   90.00
_cell.angle_gamma   90.00
#
_symmetry.space_group_name_H-M   'P 1'
#
loop_
_entity.id
_entity.type
_entity.pdbx_description
1 polymer ?
#
loop_
_entity_poly.entity_id
_entity_poly.type
_entity_poly.pdbx_seq_one_letter_code
_entity_poly.pdbx_strand_id
1 'polypeptide(L)'
;MVKVRKNSWPRIVKDLYSRLGNALKSITFIAFFLIGVIVIGGIGVWLPYGLDGTSDKVFFEAQNVLTFYLAILGTLSIEGVISKSKNTDLAALGLIIGVISLILGIYGYYNYPTGSVWQINLGAFITLTIFLFSTVNDEKFDVQEEIISDATGYEEADKDLIKDKK
;
A
#
# COMPACT_ATOMS: atom_id res chain seq x y z
N MET A 1 -33.63 -8.78 -22.35
CA MET A 1 -32.24 -9.04 -22.75
C MET A 1 -31.40 -9.23 -21.50
N VAL A 2 -30.72 -10.37 -21.35
CA VAL A 2 -29.88 -10.67 -20.17
C VAL A 2 -28.55 -9.92 -20.31
N LYS A 3 -28.19 -9.10 -19.32
CA LYS A 3 -26.90 -8.39 -19.30
C LYS A 3 -25.79 -9.39 -18.91
N VAL A 4 -24.89 -9.71 -19.84
CA VAL A 4 -23.68 -10.51 -19.57
C VAL A 4 -22.52 -9.56 -19.23
N ARG A 5 -21.92 -9.70 -18.05
CA ARG A 5 -20.77 -8.89 -17.63
C ARG A 5 -19.49 -9.43 -18.25
N LYS A 6 -18.58 -8.54 -18.68
CA LYS A 6 -17.24 -8.94 -19.13
C LYS A 6 -16.38 -9.35 -17.94
N ASN A 7 -15.56 -10.39 -18.11
CA ASN A 7 -14.63 -10.86 -17.08
C ASN A 7 -13.49 -9.82 -16.88
N SER A 8 -13.41 -9.20 -15.71
CA SER A 8 -12.38 -8.21 -15.37
C SER A 8 -11.14 -8.79 -14.67
N TRP A 9 -11.17 -10.06 -14.27
CA TRP A 9 -10.06 -10.71 -13.55
C TRP A 9 -8.69 -10.62 -14.23
N PRO A 10 -8.55 -10.86 -15.56
CA PRO A 10 -7.25 -10.76 -16.22
C PRO A 10 -6.63 -9.36 -16.12
N ARG A 11 -7.48 -8.32 -16.17
CA ARG A 11 -7.04 -6.93 -16.01
C ARG A 11 -6.56 -6.67 -14.59
N ILE A 12 -7.32 -7.10 -13.57
CA ILE A 12 -6.94 -6.92 -12.16
C ILE A 12 -5.60 -7.58 -11.87
N VAL A 13 -5.38 -8.81 -12.33
CA VAL A 13 -4.12 -9.54 -12.11
C VAL A 13 -2.94 -8.83 -12.78
N LYS A 14 -3.13 -8.36 -14.03
CA LYS A 14 -2.11 -7.58 -14.74
C LYS A 14 -1.77 -6.28 -13.98
N ASP A 15 -2.78 -5.57 -13.49
CA ASP A 15 -2.60 -4.34 -12.72
C ASP A 15 -1.84 -4.62 -11.41
N LEU A 16 -2.21 -5.65 -10.65
CA LEU A 16 -1.52 -6.04 -9.41
C LEU A 16 -0.05 -6.41 -9.65
N TYR A 17 0.22 -7.17 -10.72
CA TYR A 17 1.58 -7.53 -11.09
C TYR A 17 2.42 -6.31 -11.46
N SER A 18 1.86 -5.39 -12.24
CA SER A 18 2.55 -4.14 -12.60
C SER A 18 2.85 -3.27 -11.38
N ARG A 19 1.89 -3.16 -10.45
CA ARG A 19 2.04 -2.43 -9.19
C ARG A 19 3.13 -3.03 -8.32
N LEU A 20 3.20 -4.35 -8.22
CA LEU A 20 4.28 -5.02 -7.48
C LEU A 20 5.66 -4.75 -8.13
N GLY A 21 5.73 -4.80 -9.46
CA GLY A 21 6.95 -4.48 -10.19
C GLY A 21 7.40 -3.03 -9.96
N ASN A 22 6.47 -2.08 -9.91
CA ASN A 22 6.76 -0.68 -9.63
C ASN A 22 7.22 -0.46 -8.19
N ALA A 23 6.63 -1.17 -7.22
CA ALA A 23 7.02 -1.10 -5.80
C ALA A 23 8.50 -1.40 -5.60
N LEU A 24 9.02 -2.38 -6.34
CA LEU A 24 10.40 -2.81 -6.22
C LEU A 24 11.38 -1.95 -7.00
N LYS A 25 10.90 -1.07 -7.89
CA LYS A 25 11.74 -0.19 -8.72
C LYS A 25 11.90 1.21 -8.14
N SER A 26 10.92 1.72 -7.40
CA SER A 26 10.98 3.07 -6.82
C SER A 26 11.65 3.05 -5.44
N ILE A 27 12.88 3.57 -5.35
CA ILE A 27 13.61 3.67 -4.07
C ILE A 27 12.88 4.56 -3.07
N THR A 28 12.24 5.63 -3.55
CA THR A 28 11.43 6.54 -2.74
C THR A 28 10.22 5.81 -2.15
N PHE A 29 9.54 4.98 -2.95
CA PHE A 29 8.46 4.13 -2.44
C PHE A 29 8.96 3.12 -1.42
N ILE A 30 10.09 2.45 -1.68
CA ILE A 30 10.67 1.48 -0.76
C ILE A 30 11.01 2.13 0.58
N ALA A 31 11.65 3.31 0.56
CA ALA A 31 11.96 4.05 1.77
C ALA A 31 10.68 4.48 2.51
N PHE A 32 9.69 5.02 1.80
CA PHE A 32 8.40 5.39 2.37
C PHE A 32 7.70 4.18 3.04
N PHE A 33 7.64 3.04 2.36
CA PHE A 33 6.92 1.88 2.85
C PHE A 33 7.67 1.19 3.99
N LEU A 34 8.97 0.88 3.82
CA LEU A 34 9.74 0.18 4.85
C LEU A 34 10.00 1.08 6.06
N ILE A 35 10.47 2.31 5.86
CA ILE A 35 10.84 3.18 6.99
C ILE A 35 9.59 3.89 7.52
N GLY A 36 8.83 4.55 6.64
CA GLY A 36 7.67 5.34 7.05
C GLY A 36 6.54 4.48 7.61
N VAL A 37 6.15 3.41 6.90
CA VAL A 37 4.98 2.60 7.29
C VAL A 37 5.35 1.49 8.27
N ILE A 38 6.39 0.69 7.98
CA ILE A 38 6.73 -0.48 8.82
C ILE A 38 7.51 -0.06 10.08
N VAL A 39 8.60 0.70 9.94
CA VAL A 39 9.45 1.05 11.09
C VAL A 39 8.80 2.13 11.96
N ILE A 40 8.51 3.29 11.38
CA ILE A 40 7.94 4.44 12.10
C ILE A 40 6.45 4.20 12.39
N GLY A 41 5.64 3.88 11.39
CA GLY A 41 4.21 3.60 11.57
C GLY A 41 3.94 2.38 12.45
N GLY A 42 4.76 1.33 12.32
CA GLY A 42 4.66 0.11 13.12
C GLY A 42 5.28 0.20 14.51
N ILE A 43 5.73 1.37 14.96
CA ILE A 43 6.42 1.53 16.26
C ILE A 43 5.63 0.94 17.43
N GLY A 44 4.31 1.12 17.46
CA GLY A 44 3.44 0.54 18.50
C GLY A 44 3.38 -0.98 18.51
N VAL A 45 3.83 -1.64 17.44
CA VAL A 45 3.83 -3.10 17.30
C VAL A 45 5.10 -3.73 17.85
N TRP A 46 6.27 -3.17 17.50
CA TRP A 46 7.56 -3.77 17.84
C TRP A 46 8.26 -3.09 19.02
N LEU A 47 8.02 -1.79 19.28
CA LEU A 47 8.69 -1.07 20.36
C LEU A 47 8.33 -1.62 21.74
N PRO A 48 7.06 -1.95 22.07
CA PRO A 48 6.71 -2.51 23.36
C PRO A 48 7.54 -3.76 23.68
N TYR A 49 7.74 -4.65 22.70
CA TYR A 49 8.58 -5.84 22.86
C TYR A 49 10.04 -5.53 23.23
N GLY A 50 10.59 -4.41 22.73
CA GLY A 50 11.96 -3.98 23.00
C GLY A 50 12.14 -3.26 24.33
N LEU A 51 11.08 -2.64 24.86
CA LEU A 51 11.11 -1.88 26.11
C LEU A 51 10.61 -2.67 27.33
N ASP A 52 9.81 -3.71 27.11
CA ASP A 52 9.24 -4.50 28.19
C ASP A 52 10.33 -5.37 28.84
N GLY A 53 10.64 -5.09 30.11
CA GLY A 53 11.63 -5.82 30.91
C GLY A 53 11.07 -7.10 31.53
N THR A 54 9.83 -7.45 31.24
CA THR A 54 9.14 -8.62 31.78
C THR A 54 9.46 -9.90 30.98
N SER A 55 9.38 -11.05 31.65
CA SER A 55 9.61 -12.37 31.04
C SER A 55 8.53 -12.78 30.03
N ASP A 56 7.37 -12.13 30.06
CA ASP A 56 6.19 -12.46 29.26
C ASP A 56 6.07 -11.58 28.00
N LYS A 57 7.20 -11.06 27.50
CA LYS A 57 7.20 -10.24 26.28
C LYS A 57 6.78 -11.06 25.06
N VAL A 58 5.76 -10.58 24.36
CA VAL A 58 5.28 -11.19 23.12
C VAL A 58 5.52 -10.23 21.96
N PHE A 59 6.23 -10.73 20.96
CA PHE A 59 6.35 -10.03 19.69
C PHE A 59 5.04 -10.15 18.91
N PHE A 60 4.59 -9.06 18.29
CA PHE A 60 3.28 -9.00 17.64
C PHE A 60 2.11 -9.29 18.58
N GLU A 61 2.04 -8.54 19.68
CA GLU A 61 0.92 -8.60 20.61
C GLU A 61 -0.41 -8.23 19.94
N ALA A 62 -1.44 -9.04 20.17
CA ALA A 62 -2.76 -8.94 19.52
C ALA A 62 -3.33 -7.51 19.52
N GLN A 63 -3.35 -6.84 20.67
CA GLN A 63 -3.88 -5.47 20.79
C GLN A 63 -3.09 -4.47 19.95
N ASN A 64 -1.76 -4.57 19.96
CA ASN A 64 -0.86 -3.66 19.24
C ASN A 64 -0.99 -3.85 17.73
N VAL A 65 -0.98 -5.10 17.28
CA VAL A 65 -1.15 -5.44 15.86
C VAL A 65 -2.52 -5.00 15.38
N LEU A 66 -3.59 -5.26 16.14
CA LEU A 66 -4.95 -4.84 15.79
C LEU A 66 -5.04 -3.32 15.65
N THR A 67 -4.46 -2.56 16.57
CA THR A 67 -4.50 -1.09 16.55
C THR A 67 -3.77 -0.52 15.33
N PHE A 68 -2.56 -1.02 15.05
CA PHE A 68 -1.80 -0.65 13.86
C PHE A 68 -2.56 -0.97 12.58
N TYR A 69 -3.11 -2.19 12.51
CA TYR A 69 -3.92 -2.66 11.40
C TYR A 69 -5.16 -1.78 11.16
N LEU A 70 -5.91 -1.42 12.21
CA LEU A 70 -7.08 -0.54 12.10
C LEU A 70 -6.71 0.87 11.63
N ALA A 71 -5.55 1.40 12.05
CA ALA A 71 -5.07 2.70 11.58
C ALA A 71 -4.81 2.72 10.06
N ILE A 72 -4.24 1.63 9.51
CA ILE A 72 -4.02 1.51 8.06
C ILE A 72 -5.35 1.41 7.32
N LEU A 73 -6.32 0.61 7.81
CA LEU A 73 -7.65 0.57 7.21
C LEU A 73 -8.36 1.92 7.23
N GLY A 74 -8.24 2.66 8.34
CA GLY A 74 -8.78 4.01 8.44
C GLY A 74 -8.18 4.93 7.37
N THR A 75 -6.86 4.89 7.23
CA THR A 75 -6.13 5.63 6.19
C THR A 75 -6.62 5.28 4.78
N LEU A 76 -6.74 3.99 4.47
CA LEU A 76 -7.27 3.51 3.19
C LEU A 76 -8.71 3.94 2.93
N SER A 77 -9.54 3.97 3.97
CA SER A 77 -10.93 4.41 3.87
C SER A 77 -11.01 5.89 3.52
N ILE A 78 -10.20 6.72 4.19
CA ILE A 78 -10.12 8.17 3.93
C ILE A 78 -9.57 8.44 2.53
N GLU A 79 -8.46 7.81 2.16
CA GLU A 79 -7.88 7.94 0.81
C GLU A 79 -8.86 7.47 -0.26
N GLY A 80 -9.62 6.40 0.00
CA GLY A 80 -10.65 5.89 -0.90
C GLY A 80 -11.74 6.92 -1.17
N VAL A 81 -12.21 7.63 -0.14
CA VAL A 81 -13.22 8.70 -0.27
C VAL A 81 -12.66 9.93 -1.00
N ILE A 82 -11.39 10.29 -0.74
CA ILE A 82 -10.76 11.49 -1.31
C ILE A 82 -10.29 11.27 -2.75
N SER A 83 -9.94 10.06 -3.14
CA SER A 83 -9.36 9.78 -4.46
C SER A 83 -10.37 9.98 -5.61
N LYS A 84 -10.06 10.89 -6.54
CA LYS A 84 -10.92 11.21 -7.71
C LYS A 84 -10.77 10.26 -8.91
N SER A 85 -9.78 9.37 -8.94
CA SER A 85 -9.35 8.67 -10.17
C SER A 85 -8.95 7.20 -10.01
N LYS A 86 -9.42 6.48 -8.98
CA LYS A 86 -9.03 5.07 -8.81
C LYS A 86 -9.84 4.10 -9.68
N ASN A 87 -9.15 3.08 -10.20
CA ASN A 87 -9.74 1.95 -10.91
C ASN A 87 -10.81 1.28 -10.04
N THR A 88 -12.08 1.39 -10.44
CA THR A 88 -13.25 0.98 -9.64
C THR A 88 -13.20 -0.49 -9.22
N ASP A 89 -12.61 -1.35 -10.06
CA ASP A 89 -12.52 -2.78 -9.80
C ASP A 89 -11.51 -3.10 -8.70
N LEU A 90 -10.34 -2.43 -8.69
CA LEU A 90 -9.36 -2.61 -7.62
C LEU A 90 -9.85 -2.01 -6.30
N ALA A 91 -10.54 -0.87 -6.36
CA ALA A 91 -11.14 -0.26 -5.17
C ALA A 91 -12.20 -1.19 -4.55
N ALA A 92 -13.09 -1.77 -5.37
CA ALA A 92 -14.09 -2.73 -4.91
C ALA A 92 -13.44 -4.00 -4.32
N LEU A 93 -12.40 -4.53 -4.97
CA LEU A 93 -11.67 -5.70 -4.47
C LEU A 93 -10.94 -5.40 -3.16
N GLY A 94 -10.28 -4.24 -3.05
CA GLY A 94 -9.65 -3.77 -1.81
C GLY A 94 -10.66 -3.61 -0.68
N LEU A 95 -11.87 -3.12 -0.96
CA LEU A 95 -12.94 -3.01 0.03
C LEU A 95 -13.45 -4.38 0.50
N ILE A 96 -13.70 -5.31 -0.41
CA ILE A 96 -14.15 -6.67 -0.05
C ILE A 96 -13.09 -7.36 0.83
N ILE A 97 -11.83 -7.33 0.41
CA ILE A 97 -10.73 -7.98 1.14
C ILE A 97 -10.48 -7.24 2.47
N GLY A 98 -10.60 -5.91 2.49
CA GLY A 98 -10.48 -5.10 3.70
C GLY A 98 -11.53 -5.44 4.76
N VAL A 99 -12.78 -5.65 4.36
CA VAL A 99 -13.85 -6.11 5.26
C VAL A 99 -13.59 -7.52 5.78
N ILE A 100 -13.14 -8.44 4.93
CA ILE A 100 -12.76 -9.81 5.34
C ILE A 100 -11.63 -9.76 6.38
N SER A 101 -10.62 -8.93 6.13
CA SER A 101 -9.52 -8.68 7.06
C SER A 101 -10.04 -8.15 8.41
N LEU A 102 -11.05 -7.27 8.40
CA LEU A 102 -11.63 -6.67 9.62
C LEU A 102 -12.37 -7.67 10.46
N ILE A 103 -13.17 -8.53 9.80
CA ILE A 103 -13.86 -9.61 10.48
C ILE A 103 -12.85 -10.58 11.10
N LEU A 104 -11.77 -10.94 10.38
CA LEU A 104 -10.71 -11.79 10.91
C LEU A 104 -10.00 -11.18 12.11
N GLY A 105 -9.66 -9.89 12.05
CA GLY A 105 -9.00 -9.17 13.14
C GLY A 105 -9.88 -9.08 14.39
N ILE A 106 -11.14 -8.67 14.23
CA ILE A 106 -12.11 -8.59 15.33
C ILE A 106 -12.36 -9.97 15.94
N TYR A 107 -12.57 -10.99 15.11
CA TYR A 107 -12.77 -12.36 15.57
C TYR A 107 -11.55 -12.89 16.32
N GLY A 108 -10.35 -12.67 15.80
CA GLY A 108 -9.10 -13.04 16.45
C GLY A 108 -8.96 -12.40 17.82
N TYR A 109 -9.19 -11.09 17.90
CA TYR A 109 -9.08 -10.34 19.15
C TYR A 109 -10.14 -10.71 20.19
N TYR A 110 -11.38 -10.95 19.75
CA TYR A 110 -12.46 -11.36 20.65
C TYR A 110 -12.18 -12.69 21.35
N ASN A 111 -11.58 -13.66 20.65
CA ASN A 111 -11.27 -14.97 21.21
C ASN A 111 -9.92 -14.99 21.95
N TYR A 112 -8.94 -14.21 21.48
CA TYR A 112 -7.57 -14.18 21.98
C TYR A 112 -7.10 -12.72 22.07
N PRO A 113 -7.39 -12.02 23.17
CA PRO A 113 -7.06 -10.61 23.31
C PRO A 113 -5.56 -10.36 23.59
N THR A 114 -4.85 -11.39 24.05
CA THR A 114 -3.42 -11.33 24.42
C THR A 114 -2.59 -12.35 23.65
N GLY A 115 -1.31 -12.06 23.48
CA GLY A 115 -0.35 -12.92 22.79
C GLY A 115 -0.34 -12.72 21.28
N SER A 116 0.43 -13.57 20.58
CA SER A 116 0.55 -13.50 19.12
C SER A 116 -0.51 -14.37 18.45
N VAL A 117 -1.46 -13.73 17.79
CA VAL A 117 -2.65 -14.38 17.25
C VAL A 117 -2.59 -14.37 15.73
N TRP A 118 -2.57 -15.57 15.13
CA TRP A 118 -2.36 -15.71 13.69
C TRP A 118 -3.44 -15.03 12.85
N GLN A 119 -4.70 -15.01 13.30
CA GLN A 119 -5.81 -14.37 12.60
C GLN A 119 -5.59 -12.85 12.48
N ILE A 120 -5.14 -12.22 13.57
CA ILE A 120 -4.87 -10.78 13.63
C ILE A 120 -3.65 -10.46 12.77
N ASN A 121 -2.59 -11.25 12.87
CA ASN A 121 -1.39 -11.11 12.05
C ASN A 121 -1.70 -11.27 10.55
N LEU A 122 -2.55 -12.23 10.18
CA LEU A 122 -3.00 -12.41 8.80
C LEU A 122 -3.83 -11.21 8.32
N GLY A 123 -4.73 -10.69 9.15
CA GLY A 123 -5.49 -9.47 8.86
C GLY A 123 -4.57 -8.27 8.63
N ALA A 124 -3.58 -8.08 9.49
CA ALA A 124 -2.57 -7.02 9.33
C ALA A 124 -1.77 -7.18 8.02
N PHE A 125 -1.34 -8.41 7.69
CA PHE A 125 -0.62 -8.69 6.45
C PHE A 125 -1.45 -8.40 5.20
N ILE A 126 -2.71 -8.85 5.17
CA ILE A 126 -3.64 -8.57 4.08
C ILE A 126 -3.81 -7.07 3.89
N THR A 127 -3.94 -6.33 4.99
CA THR A 127 -4.16 -4.89 4.96
C THR A 127 -2.94 -4.11 4.51
N LEU A 128 -1.75 -4.50 4.97
CA LEU A 128 -0.49 -3.98 4.44
C LEU A 128 -0.36 -4.22 2.94
N THR A 129 -0.83 -5.39 2.46
CA THR A 129 -0.83 -5.72 1.04
C THR A 129 -1.80 -4.84 0.25
N ILE A 130 -3.01 -4.60 0.77
CA ILE A 130 -3.96 -3.64 0.18
C ILE A 130 -3.33 -2.23 0.16
N PHE A 131 -2.70 -1.82 1.25
CA PHE A 131 -2.06 -0.51 1.36
C PHE A 131 -0.93 -0.35 0.35
N LEU A 132 -0.05 -1.34 0.23
CA LEU A 132 1.01 -1.37 -0.76
C LEU A 132 0.44 -1.17 -2.17
N PHE A 133 -0.55 -1.99 -2.57
CA PHE A 133 -1.13 -1.89 -3.91
C PHE A 133 -1.93 -0.62 -4.14
N SER A 134 -2.53 -0.04 -3.10
CA SER A 134 -3.25 1.23 -3.18
C SER A 134 -2.32 2.42 -3.43
N THR A 135 -1.10 2.37 -2.89
CA THR A 135 -0.22 3.53 -2.72
C THR A 135 0.95 3.56 -3.71
N VAL A 136 1.38 2.41 -4.22
CA VAL A 136 2.61 2.29 -5.02
C VAL A 136 2.66 3.13 -6.30
N ASN A 137 1.51 3.33 -6.95
CA ASN A 137 1.43 4.12 -8.18
C ASN A 137 0.91 5.55 -7.90
N ASP A 138 1.09 6.06 -6.69
CA ASP A 138 0.81 7.48 -6.43
C ASP A 138 1.89 8.33 -7.13
N GLU A 139 1.46 9.42 -7.77
CA GLU A 139 2.30 10.35 -8.55
C GLU A 139 3.50 10.90 -7.74
N LYS A 140 3.41 10.91 -6.41
CA LYS A 140 4.50 11.32 -5.50
C LYS A 140 5.73 10.42 -5.54
N PHE A 141 5.63 9.22 -6.12
CA PHE A 141 6.73 8.27 -6.25
C PHE A 141 7.27 8.16 -7.66
N ASP A 142 6.69 8.89 -8.61
CA ASP A 142 7.19 8.98 -9.97
C ASP A 142 8.47 9.83 -9.95
N VAL A 143 9.48 9.35 -10.69
CA VAL A 143 10.69 10.15 -10.92
C VAL A 143 10.27 11.31 -11.79
N GLN A 144 10.14 12.48 -11.20
CA GLN A 144 10.03 13.72 -11.94
C GLN A 144 11.40 13.90 -12.60
N GLU A 145 11.48 13.65 -13.91
CA GLU A 145 12.57 14.23 -14.69
C GLU A 145 12.47 15.74 -14.44
N GLU A 146 13.48 16.30 -13.76
CA GLU A 146 13.62 17.75 -13.73
C GLU A 146 13.65 18.18 -15.18
N ILE A 147 12.58 18.85 -15.62
CA ILE A 147 12.64 19.67 -16.81
C ILE A 147 13.66 20.74 -16.42
N ILE A 148 14.92 20.53 -16.78
CA ILE A 148 15.95 21.54 -16.68
C ILE A 148 15.45 22.65 -17.58
N SER A 149 14.78 23.65 -16.99
CA SER A 149 14.37 24.82 -17.74
C SER A 149 15.66 25.52 -18.12
N ASP A 150 16.09 25.33 -19.36
CA ASP A 150 17.11 26.20 -19.93
C ASP A 150 16.62 27.65 -19.77
N ALA A 151 17.53 28.59 -19.53
CA ALA A 151 17.22 29.99 -19.21
C ALA A 151 16.41 30.71 -20.33
N THR A 152 16.21 30.03 -21.45
CA THR A 152 15.48 30.45 -22.64
C THR A 152 14.00 30.01 -22.64
N GLY A 153 13.58 29.09 -21.76
CA GLY A 153 12.19 28.62 -21.67
C GLY A 153 11.75 27.67 -22.80
N TYR A 154 12.70 27.09 -23.54
CA TYR A 154 12.43 26.10 -24.58
C TYR A 154 12.90 24.70 -24.16
N GLU A 155 12.17 23.66 -24.56
CA GLU A 155 12.65 22.27 -24.49
C GLU A 155 13.92 22.14 -25.33
N GLU A 156 14.96 21.48 -24.82
CA GLU A 156 16.18 21.22 -25.58
C GLU A 156 15.82 20.53 -26.91
N ALA A 157 16.25 21.12 -28.02
CA ALA A 157 15.99 20.55 -29.33
C ALA A 157 16.59 19.15 -29.42
N ASP A 158 15.74 18.16 -29.68
CA ASP A 158 16.15 16.78 -29.92
C ASP A 158 17.10 16.73 -31.12
N LYS A 159 18.39 16.52 -30.82
CA LYS A 159 19.47 16.51 -31.81
C LYS A 159 19.31 15.37 -32.80
N ASP A 160 18.56 14.32 -32.46
CA ASP A 160 18.31 13.17 -33.34
C ASP A 160 17.28 13.50 -34.44
N LEU A 161 16.52 14.59 -34.30
CA LEU A 161 15.61 15.10 -35.31
C LEU A 161 16.29 16.04 -36.32
N ILE A 162 17.50 16.51 -36.03
CA ILE A 162 18.27 17.37 -36.94
C ILE A 162 18.93 16.51 -38.02
N LYS A 163 18.15 16.19 -39.06
CA LYS A 163 18.68 15.55 -40.26
C LYS A 163 19.30 16.61 -41.17
N ASP A 164 20.63 16.64 -41.24
CA ASP A 164 21.34 17.37 -42.28
C ASP A 164 20.90 16.85 -43.65
N LYS A 165 20.22 17.71 -44.42
CA LYS A 165 20.00 17.45 -45.85
C LYS A 165 21.34 17.63 -46.56
N LYS A 166 21.98 16.51 -46.92
CA LYS A 166 22.97 16.48 -48.01
C LYS A 166 22.26 16.59 -49.36
#